data_AF-M4CN41-F1
#
_entry.id   AF-M4CN41-F1
#
_cell.length_a   1.000
_cell.length_b   1.000
_cell.length_c   1.000
_cell.angle_alpha   90.00
_cell.angle_beta   90.00
_cell.angle_gamma   90.00
#
_symmetry.space_group_name_H-M   'P 1'
#
loop_
_entity.id
_entity.type
_entity.pdbx_description
1 polymer ?
#
loop_
_entity_poly.entity_id
_entity_poly.type
_entity_poly.pdbx_seq_one_letter_code
_entity_poly.pdbx_strand_id
1 'polypeptide(L)'
;MEEKTIPTDLIIDILSKLPMKSLARCRCVSKLWASIVDLPCTTELFTTRASAHPQLLFVYRQKYKLVFLSLPQPQNLDKNSPPQNLDKNSPPVAVKHLSCIPFRGSSCYVSGHVQGLVSLRVIHKRMSLQIICNPSTGQALTLPKIKSSSFIFRVRSILGYDPIDNQFKVLSLSGYSKITPLDQQHQVLTLGTQELKWRTIKCSTPQHSFKHGICINGVLYCPVRAPGRNHMIGCFHVRSEKFTFIKVKTTFIKAVFHGTLINYNGKLGSLVSGGSRFADGASRSFQLLVIGDFEKQEWSTHNYVLPRLWKNLVGRAVLRLVGFVGTNEIVFSHPSQVIYYNIEKRTILKVAIQGAEAPQYNFVITFLNHMEDLKFTHAFK
;
A
#
# COMPACT_ATOMS: atom_id res chain seq x y z
N MET A 1 32.18 40.33 13.92
CA MET A 1 30.76 40.23 13.49
C MET A 1 30.21 39.00 14.16
N GLU A 2 29.27 39.14 15.09
CA GLU A 2 28.53 38.00 15.62
C GLU A 2 27.68 37.42 14.49
N GLU A 3 27.90 36.14 14.18
CA GLU A 3 27.04 35.39 13.28
C GLU A 3 25.65 35.29 13.93
N LYS A 4 24.66 36.00 13.35
CA LYS A 4 23.25 35.84 13.74
C LYS A 4 22.78 34.46 13.29
N THR A 5 22.94 33.46 14.15
CA THR A 5 22.40 32.12 13.92
C THR A 5 20.91 32.10 14.22
N ILE A 6 20.09 31.61 13.28
CA ILE A 6 18.67 31.39 13.52
C ILE A 6 18.52 30.30 14.59
N PRO A 7 17.74 30.53 15.66
CA PRO A 7 17.42 29.51 16.67
C PRO A 7 16.86 28.22 16.06
N THR A 8 17.31 27.07 16.56
CA THR A 8 16.95 25.73 16.04
C THR A 8 15.45 25.47 16.04
N ASP A 9 14.75 25.93 17.07
CA ASP A 9 13.29 25.88 17.21
C ASP A 9 12.57 26.62 16.08
N LEU A 10 13.06 27.80 15.68
CA LEU A 10 12.52 28.53 14.53
C LEU A 10 12.80 27.82 13.21
N ILE A 11 13.97 27.19 13.06
CA ILE A 11 14.27 26.37 11.88
C ILE A 11 13.29 25.19 11.81
N ILE A 12 13.04 24.50 12.94
CA ILE A 12 12.07 23.40 13.01
C ILE A 12 10.67 23.89 12.64
N ASP A 13 10.22 25.02 13.17
CA ASP A 13 8.90 25.60 12.84
C ASP A 13 8.78 25.91 11.33
N ILE A 14 9.80 26.53 10.74
CA ILE A 14 9.84 26.80 9.29
C ILE A 14 9.78 25.49 8.49
N LEU A 15 10.65 24.52 8.82
CA LEU A 15 10.69 23.22 8.16
C LEU A 15 9.32 22.51 8.28
N SER A 16 8.68 22.56 9.44
CA SER A 16 7.39 21.91 9.69
C SER A 16 6.28 22.34 8.73
N LYS A 17 6.40 23.54 8.14
CA LYS A 17 5.42 24.14 7.21
C LYS A 17 5.70 23.79 5.75
N LEU A 18 6.93 23.40 5.41
CA LEU A 18 7.35 23.13 4.04
C LEU A 18 6.79 21.81 3.47
N PRO A 19 6.61 21.71 2.13
CA PRO A 19 6.36 20.43 1.48
C PRO A 19 7.55 19.47 1.58
N MET A 20 7.28 18.17 1.55
CA MET A 20 8.28 17.10 1.67
C MET A 20 9.46 17.20 0.69
N LYS A 21 9.19 17.61 -0.54
CA LYS A 21 10.21 17.81 -1.56
C LYS A 21 11.16 18.96 -1.22
N SER A 22 10.63 20.03 -0.61
CA SER A 22 11.43 21.16 -0.13
C SER A 22 12.26 20.75 1.09
N LEU A 23 11.66 20.01 2.03
CA LEU A 23 12.38 19.44 3.18
C LEU A 23 13.57 18.55 2.77
N ALA A 24 13.37 17.69 1.77
CA ALA A 24 14.45 16.87 1.24
C ALA A 24 15.61 17.71 0.67
N ARG A 25 15.31 18.87 0.06
CA ARG A 25 16.32 19.83 -0.44
C ARG A 25 17.00 20.59 0.69
N CYS A 26 16.28 20.90 1.77
CA CYS A 26 16.84 21.57 2.96
C CYS A 26 18.01 20.78 3.58
N ARG A 27 18.00 19.45 3.48
CA ARG A 27 19.16 18.61 3.89
C ARG A 27 20.45 18.93 3.13
N CYS A 28 20.34 19.47 1.92
CA CYS A 28 21.51 19.82 1.09
C CYS A 28 22.05 21.22 1.36
N VAL A 29 21.39 22.02 2.23
CA VAL A 29 21.79 23.40 2.50
C VAL A 29 23.04 23.45 3.38
N SER A 30 23.09 22.64 4.45
CA SER A 30 24.27 22.51 5.32
C SER A 30 24.18 21.26 6.21
N LYS A 31 25.29 20.90 6.86
CA LYS A 31 25.32 19.80 7.85
C LYS A 31 24.35 20.02 9.02
N LEU A 32 24.20 21.27 9.46
CA LEU A 32 23.28 21.65 10.53
C LEU A 32 21.81 21.44 10.11
N TRP A 33 21.45 21.86 8.89
CA TRP A 33 20.09 21.66 8.40
C TRP A 33 19.80 20.17 8.17
N ALA A 34 20.78 19.41 7.68
CA ALA A 34 20.65 17.96 7.59
C ALA A 34 20.40 17.30 8.96
N SER A 35 21.14 17.70 10.00
CA SER A 35 20.95 17.14 11.35
C SER A 35 19.63 17.54 11.98
N ILE A 36 19.15 18.77 11.77
CA ILE A 36 17.84 19.23 12.27
C ILE A 36 16.69 18.47 11.60
N VAL A 37 16.76 18.25 10.28
CA VAL A 37 15.74 17.49 9.54
C VAL A 37 15.72 16.03 9.99
N ASP A 38 16.87 15.45 10.32
CA ASP A 38 17.00 14.06 10.77
C ASP A 38 16.76 13.91 12.30
N LEU A 39 16.48 15.00 13.03
CA LEU A 39 16.21 14.96 14.46
C LEU A 39 14.88 14.22 14.75
N PRO A 40 14.80 13.38 15.81
CA PRO A 40 13.60 12.60 16.11
C PRO A 40 12.33 13.42 16.24
N CYS A 41 12.36 14.53 16.99
CA CYS A 41 11.18 15.38 17.18
C CYS A 41 10.69 16.01 15.86
N THR A 42 11.61 16.43 14.98
CA THR A 42 11.25 16.97 13.65
C THR A 42 10.63 15.89 12.78
N THR A 43 11.19 14.67 12.81
CA THR A 43 10.67 13.52 12.07
C THR A 43 9.26 13.14 12.53
N GLU A 44 9.02 13.10 13.85
CA GLU A 44 7.70 12.82 14.42
C GLU A 44 6.65 13.88 14.04
N LEU A 45 7.05 15.15 14.00
CA LEU A 45 6.18 16.24 13.53
C LEU A 45 5.79 16.03 12.05
N PHE A 46 6.74 15.70 11.19
CA PHE A 46 6.45 15.40 9.77
C PHE A 46 5.53 14.18 9.62
N THR A 47 5.77 13.12 10.39
CA THR A 47 4.94 11.92 10.39
C THR A 47 3.51 12.23 10.83
N THR A 48 3.35 12.99 11.92
CA THR A 48 2.03 13.39 12.43
C THR A 48 1.27 14.20 11.39
N ARG A 49 1.94 15.19 10.77
CA ARG A 49 1.35 16.00 9.70
C ARG A 49 0.96 15.18 8.49
N ALA A 50 1.82 14.26 8.04
CA ALA A 50 1.56 13.39 6.90
C ALA A 50 0.41 12.41 7.18
N SER A 51 0.31 11.91 8.42
CA SER A 51 -0.80 11.07 8.89
C SER A 51 -2.13 11.83 8.91
N ALA A 52 -2.10 13.11 9.27
CA ALA A 52 -3.26 13.99 9.26
C ALA A 52 -3.69 14.40 7.84
N HIS A 53 -2.82 14.27 6.83
CA HIS A 53 -3.12 14.66 5.44
C HIS A 53 -2.78 13.53 4.45
N PRO A 54 -3.44 12.36 4.57
CA PRO A 54 -3.21 11.22 3.70
C PRO A 54 -3.48 11.58 2.25
N GLN A 55 -2.74 10.93 1.37
CA GLN A 55 -2.88 11.04 -0.07
C GLN A 55 -3.39 9.72 -0.64
N LEU A 56 -4.11 9.80 -1.75
CA LEU A 56 -4.18 8.69 -2.68
C LEU A 56 -2.85 8.58 -3.40
N LEU A 57 -2.27 7.39 -3.43
CA LEU A 57 -1.07 7.10 -4.23
C LEU A 57 -1.46 6.26 -5.44
N PHE A 58 -1.19 6.78 -6.63
CA PHE A 58 -1.36 6.07 -7.88
C PHE A 58 -0.02 5.58 -8.40
N VAL A 59 0.00 4.34 -8.88
CA VAL A 59 1.18 3.73 -9.50
C VAL A 59 0.86 3.43 -10.95
N TYR A 60 1.62 4.03 -11.85
CA TYR A 60 1.55 3.77 -13.29
C TYR A 60 2.86 3.14 -13.77
N ARG A 61 2.79 2.28 -14.77
CA ARG A 61 3.95 1.76 -15.49
C ARG A 61 4.11 2.50 -16.81
N GLN A 62 5.29 3.05 -17.04
CA GLN A 62 5.68 3.68 -18.30
C GLN A 62 6.93 2.97 -18.83
N LYS A 63 6.75 2.05 -19.80
CA LYS A 63 7.84 1.18 -20.31
C LYS A 63 8.60 0.48 -19.17
N TYR A 64 9.84 0.92 -18.90
CA TYR A 64 10.80 0.39 -17.93
C TYR A 64 10.92 1.25 -16.65
N LYS A 65 9.91 2.06 -16.34
CA LYS A 65 9.83 2.81 -15.09
C LYS A 65 8.43 2.73 -14.48
N LEU A 66 8.36 2.81 -13.16
CA LEU A 66 7.13 3.10 -12.43
C LEU A 66 7.08 4.59 -12.12
N VAL A 67 5.91 5.20 -12.30
CA VAL A 67 5.64 6.59 -11.99
C VAL A 67 4.63 6.64 -10.85
N PHE A 68 4.96 7.45 -9.84
CA PHE A 68 4.16 7.63 -8.64
C PHE A 68 3.52 9.01 -8.67
N LEU A 69 2.20 9.03 -8.66
CA LEU A 69 1.39 10.25 -8.62
C LEU A 69 0.58 10.26 -7.33
N SER A 70 0.30 11.45 -6.81
CA SER A 70 -0.47 11.64 -5.58
C SER A 70 -1.62 12.61 -5.77
N LEU A 71 -2.68 12.40 -5.01
CA LEU A 71 -3.81 13.31 -4.91
C LEU A 71 -4.21 13.43 -3.44
N PRO A 72 -4.53 14.63 -2.92
CA PRO A 72 -5.08 14.78 -1.58
C PRO A 72 -6.29 13.87 -1.40
N GLN A 73 -6.23 13.00 -0.40
CA GLN A 73 -7.37 12.18 -0.05
C GLN A 73 -8.33 13.07 0.76
N PRO A 74 -9.59 13.23 0.33
CA PRO A 74 -10.57 13.98 1.10
C PRO A 74 -10.66 13.37 2.50
N GLN A 75 -10.58 14.22 3.53
CA GLN A 75 -10.90 13.83 4.90
C GLN A 75 -12.16 14.57 5.30
N ASN A 76 -13.15 13.84 5.85
CA ASN A 76 -14.40 14.41 6.34
C ASN A 76 -15.17 15.22 5.28
N LEU A 77 -15.62 14.57 4.21
CA LEU A 77 -16.63 15.14 3.30
C LEU A 77 -17.98 15.47 4.00
N ASP A 78 -18.07 15.26 5.32
CA ASP A 78 -19.24 15.49 6.17
C ASP A 78 -19.30 16.87 6.84
N LYS A 79 -18.23 17.69 6.86
CA LYS A 79 -18.27 19.02 7.52
C LYS A 79 -18.69 20.12 6.55
N ASN A 80 -20.00 20.38 6.50
CA ASN A 80 -20.66 21.62 6.05
C ASN A 80 -20.43 22.12 4.62
N SER A 81 -19.67 21.45 3.77
CA SER A 81 -19.75 21.68 2.33
C SER A 81 -20.96 20.90 1.79
N PRO A 82 -21.84 21.51 0.96
CA PRO A 82 -22.80 20.74 0.20
C PRO A 82 -22.04 19.64 -0.54
N PRO A 83 -22.67 18.47 -0.84
CA PRO A 83 -22.06 17.54 -1.77
C PRO A 83 -21.71 18.37 -2.99
N GLN A 84 -20.42 18.60 -3.23
CA GLN A 84 -20.00 19.09 -4.50
C GLN A 84 -20.34 17.92 -5.41
N ASN A 85 -21.55 17.96 -5.98
CA ASN A 85 -21.74 17.49 -7.32
C ASN A 85 -20.69 18.28 -8.10
N LEU A 86 -19.47 17.74 -8.17
CA LEU A 86 -18.59 18.03 -9.28
C LEU A 86 -19.46 17.59 -10.45
N ASP A 87 -20.16 18.56 -11.04
CA ASP A 87 -20.90 18.38 -12.26
C ASP A 87 -20.00 17.65 -13.24
N LYS A 88 -20.57 17.00 -14.25
CA LYS A 88 -19.78 16.43 -15.36
C LYS A 88 -18.78 17.42 -15.99
N ASN A 89 -18.89 18.71 -15.67
CA ASN A 89 -18.09 19.84 -16.12
C ASN A 89 -17.07 20.36 -15.10
N SER A 90 -16.90 19.74 -13.94
CA SER A 90 -15.83 20.15 -13.03
C SER A 90 -14.46 19.92 -13.66
N PRO A 91 -13.52 20.88 -13.56
CA PRO A 91 -12.20 20.72 -14.13
C PRO A 91 -11.51 19.51 -13.50
N PRO A 92 -10.77 18.71 -14.28
CA PRO A 92 -10.05 17.57 -13.76
C PRO A 92 -9.01 18.04 -12.76
N VAL A 93 -8.83 17.27 -11.67
CA VAL A 93 -7.89 17.65 -10.62
C VAL A 93 -6.49 17.21 -11.02
N ALA A 94 -5.55 18.15 -10.98
CA ALA A 94 -4.15 17.87 -11.27
C ALA A 94 -3.55 16.95 -10.18
N VAL A 95 -3.00 15.81 -10.60
CA VAL A 95 -2.22 14.97 -9.68
C VAL A 95 -0.79 15.48 -9.57
N LYS A 96 -0.26 15.40 -8.35
CA LYS A 96 1.12 15.77 -8.07
C LYS A 96 2.04 14.61 -8.41
N HIS A 97 2.98 14.85 -9.32
CA HIS A 97 4.05 13.91 -9.62
C HIS A 97 5.04 13.84 -8.45
N LEU A 98 5.14 12.67 -7.82
CA LEU A 98 6.09 12.46 -6.73
C LEU A 98 7.48 12.09 -7.27
N SER A 99 7.60 10.90 -7.86
CA SER A 99 8.86 10.37 -8.37
C SER A 99 8.64 9.33 -9.47
N CYS A 100 9.74 8.92 -10.11
CA CYS A 100 9.75 7.73 -10.94
C CYS A 100 10.91 6.81 -10.56
N ILE A 101 10.64 5.51 -10.53
CA ILE A 101 11.64 4.49 -10.22
C ILE A 101 11.89 3.67 -11.48
N PRO A 102 13.08 3.79 -12.11
CA PRO A 102 13.45 2.95 -13.23
C PRO A 102 13.67 1.51 -12.75
N PHE A 103 13.37 0.55 -13.60
CA PHE A 103 13.70 -0.85 -13.35
C PHE A 103 14.24 -1.51 -14.61
N ARG A 104 15.28 -2.32 -14.45
CA ARG A 104 15.81 -3.17 -15.53
C ARG A 104 15.18 -4.55 -15.38
N GLY A 105 14.18 -4.88 -16.20
CA GLY A 105 13.40 -6.10 -16.07
C GLY A 105 12.36 -6.28 -17.14
N SER A 106 11.94 -7.53 -17.37
CA SER A 106 10.81 -7.84 -18.27
C SER A 106 9.48 -7.45 -17.60
N SER A 107 9.41 -7.55 -16.28
CA SER A 107 8.21 -7.20 -15.50
C SER A 107 8.56 -6.60 -14.13
N CYS A 108 7.68 -5.74 -13.66
CA CYS A 108 7.73 -5.15 -12.31
C CYS A 108 6.33 -5.23 -11.70
N TYR A 109 6.25 -5.72 -10.46
CA TYR A 109 5.03 -5.91 -9.71
C TYR A 109 5.08 -5.11 -8.40
N VAL A 110 4.01 -4.40 -8.10
CA VAL A 110 3.84 -3.77 -6.79
C VAL A 110 3.36 -4.85 -5.80
N SER A 111 4.16 -5.10 -4.78
CA SER A 111 3.98 -6.20 -3.82
C SER A 111 3.37 -5.74 -2.48
N GLY A 112 3.30 -4.43 -2.23
CA GLY A 112 2.61 -3.86 -1.07
C GLY A 112 2.95 -2.39 -0.85
N HIS A 113 2.18 -1.75 0.03
CA HIS A 113 2.41 -0.39 0.53
C HIS A 113 2.12 -0.40 2.03
N VAL A 114 2.99 0.23 2.82
CA VAL A 114 2.80 0.40 4.25
C VAL A 114 3.63 1.59 4.73
N GLN A 115 3.01 2.46 5.53
CA GLN A 115 3.68 3.60 6.17
C GLN A 115 4.51 4.46 5.20
N GLY A 116 3.91 4.80 4.04
CA GLY A 116 4.56 5.61 3.01
C GLY A 116 5.49 4.85 2.06
N LEU A 117 6.03 3.70 2.46
CA LEU A 117 6.93 2.90 1.62
C LEU A 117 6.16 1.95 0.69
N VAL A 118 6.73 1.72 -0.49
CA VAL A 118 6.22 0.79 -1.50
C VAL A 118 7.23 -0.31 -1.75
N SER A 119 6.72 -1.54 -1.82
CA SER A 119 7.50 -2.74 -2.07
C SER A 119 7.29 -3.20 -3.51
N LEU A 120 8.39 -3.35 -4.26
CA LEU A 120 8.41 -3.69 -5.68
C LEU A 120 9.18 -4.98 -5.90
N ARG A 121 8.67 -5.81 -6.82
CA ARG A 121 9.35 -7.01 -7.29
C ARG A 121 9.62 -6.88 -8.78
N VAL A 122 10.89 -6.85 -9.14
CA VAL A 122 11.36 -6.77 -10.52
C VAL A 122 11.85 -8.14 -10.95
N ILE A 123 11.32 -8.65 -12.07
CA ILE A 123 11.78 -9.90 -12.67
C ILE A 123 12.59 -9.57 -13.92
N HIS A 124 13.80 -10.12 -13.98
CA HIS A 124 14.70 -9.98 -15.13
C HIS A 124 15.37 -11.32 -15.42
N LYS A 125 15.13 -11.90 -16.61
CA LYS A 125 15.62 -13.23 -16.99
C LYS A 125 15.29 -14.27 -15.90
N ARG A 126 16.30 -14.94 -15.35
CA ARG A 126 16.21 -15.84 -14.19
C ARG A 126 16.64 -15.12 -12.90
N MET A 127 16.14 -13.93 -12.63
CA MET A 127 16.38 -13.19 -11.38
C MET A 127 15.10 -12.48 -10.93
N SER A 128 14.89 -12.44 -9.61
CA SER A 128 13.85 -11.64 -8.95
C SER A 128 14.54 -10.73 -7.95
N LEU A 129 14.42 -9.42 -8.15
CA LEU A 129 14.94 -8.40 -7.27
C LEU A 129 13.79 -7.79 -6.47
N GLN A 130 14.02 -7.60 -5.18
CA GLN A 130 13.10 -6.86 -4.33
C GLN A 130 13.64 -5.45 -4.15
N ILE A 131 12.81 -4.44 -4.42
CA ILE A 131 13.13 -3.04 -4.24
C ILE A 131 12.12 -2.45 -3.27
N ILE A 132 12.60 -1.76 -2.24
CA ILE A 132 11.76 -0.91 -1.38
C ILE A 132 11.98 0.52 -1.85
N CYS A 133 10.92 1.30 -2.05
CA CYS A 133 11.07 2.70 -2.40
C CYS A 133 10.17 3.59 -1.57
N ASN A 134 10.61 4.84 -1.39
CA ASN A 134 9.78 5.92 -0.88
C ASN A 134 9.32 6.75 -2.10
N PRO A 135 8.04 6.68 -2.50
CA PRO A 135 7.52 7.45 -3.62
C PRO A 135 7.70 8.96 -3.48
N SER A 136 7.62 9.50 -2.27
CA SER A 136 7.65 10.93 -1.99
C SER A 136 9.05 11.53 -2.14
N THR A 137 10.09 10.76 -1.82
CA THR A 137 11.49 11.19 -1.96
C THR A 137 12.15 10.67 -3.24
N GLY A 138 11.59 9.63 -3.86
CA GLY A 138 12.18 8.93 -5.00
C GLY A 138 13.36 8.02 -4.64
N GLN A 139 13.66 7.84 -3.35
CA GLN A 139 14.69 6.91 -2.90
C GLN A 139 14.24 5.47 -3.09
N ALA A 140 15.18 4.61 -3.48
CA ALA A 140 14.95 3.18 -3.66
C ALA A 140 16.15 2.37 -3.15
N LEU A 141 15.85 1.28 -2.46
CA LEU A 141 16.79 0.33 -1.89
C LEU A 141 16.56 -1.02 -2.57
N THR A 142 17.58 -1.53 -3.24
CA THR A 142 17.55 -2.92 -3.75
C THR A 142 18.01 -3.85 -2.63
N LEU A 143 17.16 -4.80 -2.25
CA LEU A 143 17.49 -5.76 -1.21
C LEU A 143 18.48 -6.82 -1.73
N PRO A 144 19.29 -7.44 -0.84
CA PRO A 144 20.13 -8.57 -1.19
C PRO A 144 19.34 -9.67 -1.88
N LYS A 145 20.00 -10.40 -2.78
CA LYS A 145 19.38 -11.53 -3.47
C LYS A 145 19.03 -12.63 -2.47
N ILE A 146 17.81 -13.14 -2.58
CA ILE A 146 17.41 -14.37 -1.89
C ILE A 146 18.12 -15.53 -2.57
N LYS A 147 18.94 -16.28 -1.82
CA LYS A 147 19.56 -17.52 -2.28
C LYS A 147 18.43 -18.56 -2.48
N SER A 148 17.94 -18.72 -3.70
CA SER A 148 16.92 -19.72 -4.04
C SER A 148 17.35 -20.48 -5.29
N SER A 149 17.49 -21.80 -5.17
CA SER A 149 18.20 -22.67 -6.12
C SER A 149 17.50 -22.88 -7.47
N SER A 150 16.18 -22.65 -7.61
CA SER A 150 15.52 -23.09 -8.87
C SER A 150 14.17 -22.44 -9.25
N PHE A 151 13.42 -21.77 -8.35
CA PHE A 151 12.04 -21.33 -8.65
C PHE A 151 11.73 -19.87 -8.33
N ILE A 152 12.49 -18.98 -8.96
CA ILE A 152 12.47 -17.52 -8.77
C ILE A 152 11.08 -16.90 -8.92
N PHE A 153 10.20 -17.47 -9.74
CA PHE A 153 8.82 -16.99 -9.93
C PHE A 153 7.90 -17.22 -8.72
N ARG A 154 8.24 -18.17 -7.84
CA ARG A 154 7.39 -18.61 -6.72
C ARG A 154 7.67 -17.92 -5.40
N VAL A 155 8.80 -17.21 -5.29
CA VAL A 155 9.11 -16.39 -4.11
C VAL A 155 8.27 -15.11 -4.16
N ARG A 156 7.59 -14.79 -3.07
CA ARG A 156 6.89 -13.52 -2.93
C ARG A 156 7.28 -12.88 -1.62
N SER A 157 7.50 -11.57 -1.67
CA SER A 157 7.89 -10.79 -0.51
C SER A 157 6.84 -9.73 -0.20
N ILE A 158 6.57 -9.52 1.07
CA ILE A 158 5.62 -8.51 1.56
C ILE A 158 6.36 -7.63 2.57
N LEU A 159 6.17 -6.32 2.45
CA LEU A 159 6.67 -5.35 3.40
C LEU A 159 5.70 -5.23 4.57
N GLY A 160 6.18 -5.43 5.78
CA GLY A 160 5.48 -5.20 7.03
C GLY A 160 6.16 -4.11 7.86
N TYR A 161 5.39 -3.59 8.80
CA TYR A 161 5.82 -2.54 9.72
C TYR A 161 5.34 -2.88 11.12
N ASP A 162 6.28 -2.84 12.06
CA ASP A 162 5.98 -2.89 13.49
C ASP A 162 5.83 -1.46 14.03
N PRO A 163 4.62 -1.07 14.48
CA PRO A 163 4.38 0.26 15.04
C PRO A 163 5.01 0.47 16.42
N ILE A 164 5.38 -0.60 17.15
CA ILE A 164 5.93 -0.49 18.50
C ILE A 164 7.42 -0.13 18.43
N ASP A 165 8.21 -0.94 17.72
CA ASP A 165 9.65 -0.70 17.58
C ASP A 165 9.99 0.20 16.38
N ASN A 166 8.97 0.78 15.70
CA ASN A 166 9.09 1.60 14.48
C ASN A 166 9.97 0.94 13.41
N GLN A 167 9.79 -0.37 13.20
CA GLN A 167 10.69 -1.18 12.41
C GLN A 167 10.00 -1.81 11.20
N PHE A 168 10.59 -1.65 10.02
CA PHE A 168 10.14 -2.34 8.82
C PHE A 168 10.84 -3.69 8.67
N LYS A 169 10.05 -4.70 8.29
CA LYS A 169 10.58 -6.01 7.93
C LYS A 169 9.97 -6.47 6.62
N VAL A 170 10.76 -7.17 5.83
CA VAL A 170 10.33 -7.78 4.58
C VAL A 170 10.25 -9.27 4.82
N LEU A 171 9.03 -9.81 4.79
CA LEU A 171 8.80 -11.25 4.85
C LEU A 171 8.86 -11.80 3.43
N SER A 172 9.73 -12.77 3.19
CA SER A 172 9.79 -13.52 1.94
C SER A 172 9.37 -14.97 2.16
N LEU A 173 8.43 -15.41 1.34
CA LEU A 173 7.87 -16.76 1.39
C LEU A 173 8.19 -17.46 0.08
N SER A 174 8.93 -18.57 0.15
CA SER A 174 9.16 -19.45 -0.99
C SER A 174 7.91 -20.31 -1.25
N GLY A 175 7.54 -20.45 -2.53
CA GLY A 175 6.42 -21.32 -2.90
C GLY A 175 6.87 -22.78 -2.99
N TYR A 176 6.00 -23.71 -2.60
CA TYR A 176 6.27 -25.14 -2.66
C TYR A 176 6.55 -25.64 -4.09
N SER A 177 7.45 -26.62 -4.21
CA SER A 177 7.70 -27.41 -5.41
C SER A 177 7.61 -28.89 -5.05
N LYS A 178 6.85 -29.67 -5.85
CA LYS A 178 6.78 -31.14 -5.70
C LYS A 178 8.13 -31.82 -5.96
N ILE A 179 9.04 -31.13 -6.65
CA ILE A 179 10.31 -31.68 -7.15
C ILE A 179 11.42 -31.54 -6.08
N THR A 180 11.37 -30.50 -5.24
CA THR A 180 12.37 -30.24 -4.19
C THR A 180 11.67 -29.79 -2.89
N PRO A 181 11.26 -30.74 -2.03
CA PRO A 181 10.57 -30.45 -0.76
C PRO A 181 11.45 -29.72 0.27
N LEU A 182 12.78 -29.86 0.19
CA LEU A 182 13.74 -29.41 1.20
C LEU A 182 14.04 -27.89 1.22
N ASP A 183 13.61 -27.13 0.20
CA ASP A 183 14.00 -25.71 0.03
C ASP A 183 12.99 -24.70 0.62
N GLN A 184 12.10 -25.12 1.52
CA GLN A 184 11.17 -24.23 2.21
C GLN A 184 11.88 -23.37 3.27
N GLN A 185 12.63 -22.37 2.80
CA GLN A 185 13.20 -21.34 3.66
C GLN A 185 12.36 -20.07 3.55
N HIS A 186 11.47 -19.88 4.52
CA HIS A 186 10.89 -18.56 4.75
C HIS A 186 11.98 -17.67 5.33
N GLN A 187 12.07 -16.46 4.81
CA GLN A 187 13.12 -15.54 5.20
C GLN A 187 12.51 -14.21 5.59
N VAL A 188 13.17 -13.53 6.49
CA VAL A 188 12.83 -12.16 6.86
C VAL A 188 14.09 -11.32 6.81
N LEU A 189 13.91 -10.06 6.46
CA LEU A 189 14.96 -9.06 6.46
C LEU A 189 14.44 -7.81 7.14
N THR A 190 15.22 -7.26 8.06
CA THR A 190 14.92 -6.02 8.76
C THR A 190 15.55 -4.85 8.02
N LEU A 191 14.81 -3.75 7.81
CA LEU A 191 15.35 -2.54 7.20
C LEU A 191 15.96 -1.61 8.26
N GLY A 192 16.96 -0.83 7.87
CA GLY A 192 17.62 0.14 8.76
C GLY A 192 18.70 -0.44 9.66
N THR A 193 19.12 -1.69 9.43
CA THR A 193 20.30 -2.28 10.06
C THR A 193 21.56 -1.90 9.29
N GLN A 194 22.72 -1.88 9.96
CA GLN A 194 24.01 -1.64 9.30
C GLN A 194 24.29 -2.64 8.17
N GLU A 195 23.80 -3.87 8.34
CA GLU A 195 23.92 -4.91 7.33
C GLU A 195 22.55 -5.49 6.98
N LEU A 196 22.20 -5.41 5.69
CA LEU A 196 20.98 -5.99 5.16
C LEU A 196 21.21 -7.48 4.90
N LYS A 197 20.70 -8.33 5.79
CA LYS A 197 20.83 -9.79 5.69
C LYS A 197 19.47 -10.47 5.79
N TRP A 198 19.24 -11.43 4.91
CA TRP A 198 18.13 -12.37 5.03
C TRP A 198 18.47 -13.40 6.09
N ARG A 199 17.51 -13.64 6.99
CA ARG A 199 17.59 -14.73 7.97
C ARG A 199 16.40 -15.65 7.86
N THR A 200 16.66 -16.94 8.02
CA THR A 200 15.64 -17.97 7.91
C THR A 200 14.77 -17.98 9.16
N ILE A 201 13.47 -18.14 8.97
CA ILE A 201 12.49 -18.28 10.04
C ILE A 201 11.73 -19.60 9.87
N LYS A 202 11.40 -20.24 10.98
CA LYS A 202 10.58 -21.45 10.98
C LYS A 202 9.11 -21.06 10.79
N CYS A 203 8.43 -21.73 9.86
CA CYS A 203 7.00 -21.61 9.67
C CYS A 203 6.40 -23.00 9.64
N SER A 204 5.44 -23.26 10.52
CA SER A 204 4.85 -24.59 10.70
C SER A 204 3.88 -24.98 9.57
N THR A 205 3.52 -24.05 8.66
CA THR A 205 2.75 -24.26 7.40
C THR A 205 2.58 -22.89 6.69
N PRO A 206 2.67 -22.68 5.35
CA PRO A 206 1.82 -23.32 4.32
C PRO A 206 2.45 -23.56 2.90
N GLN A 207 1.81 -24.41 2.09
CA GLN A 207 2.15 -24.70 0.68
C GLN A 207 1.29 -23.87 -0.32
N HIS A 208 1.83 -22.75 -0.81
CA HIS A 208 1.46 -22.02 -2.05
C HIS A 208 0.63 -20.70 -1.99
N SER A 209 1.01 -19.85 -2.95
CA SER A 209 0.36 -18.71 -3.63
C SER A 209 -0.56 -17.74 -2.86
N PHE A 210 0.01 -16.74 -2.20
CA PHE A 210 -0.71 -15.47 -1.96
C PHE A 210 -0.54 -14.53 -3.14
N LYS A 211 -1.64 -13.92 -3.63
CA LYS A 211 -1.58 -12.95 -4.74
C LYS A 211 -1.22 -11.54 -4.28
N HIS A 212 -1.47 -11.24 -3.00
CA HIS A 212 -1.34 -9.93 -2.36
C HIS A 212 -1.38 -10.14 -0.84
N GLY A 213 -0.97 -9.14 -0.07
CA GLY A 213 -1.08 -9.11 1.39
C GLY A 213 -1.17 -7.68 1.90
N ILE A 214 -1.53 -7.51 3.16
CA ILE A 214 -1.68 -6.20 3.81
C ILE A 214 -1.07 -6.23 5.21
N CYS A 215 -0.45 -5.13 5.62
CA CYS A 215 0.03 -4.93 6.98
C CYS A 215 -0.97 -4.08 7.76
N ILE A 216 -1.47 -4.60 8.88
CA ILE A 216 -2.38 -3.88 9.77
C ILE A 216 -1.86 -4.04 11.19
N ASN A 217 -1.58 -2.92 11.87
CA ASN A 217 -1.19 -2.88 13.29
C ASN A 217 -0.09 -3.89 13.68
N GLY A 218 0.97 -4.00 12.90
CA GLY A 218 2.07 -4.92 13.19
C GLY A 218 1.87 -6.37 12.75
N VAL A 219 0.78 -6.68 12.03
CA VAL A 219 0.50 -8.03 11.52
C VAL A 219 0.35 -8.01 9.99
N LEU A 220 1.09 -8.90 9.33
CA LEU A 220 0.99 -9.15 7.90
C LEU A 220 -0.04 -10.25 7.61
N TYR A 221 -1.11 -9.89 6.91
CA TYR A 221 -2.18 -10.79 6.51
C TYR A 221 -2.03 -11.20 5.05
N CYS A 222 -1.94 -12.50 4.82
CA CYS A 222 -1.62 -13.08 3.51
C CYS A 222 -2.54 -14.28 3.22
N PRO A 223 -3.37 -14.27 2.17
CA PRO A 223 -4.14 -15.44 1.76
C PRO A 223 -3.22 -16.56 1.29
N VAL A 224 -3.17 -17.68 2.00
CA VAL A 224 -2.25 -18.79 1.72
C VAL A 224 -3.00 -20.10 1.56
N ARG A 225 -2.46 -20.99 0.74
CA ARG A 225 -2.98 -22.36 0.61
C ARG A 225 -2.13 -23.28 1.48
N ALA A 226 -2.74 -24.10 2.30
CA ALA A 226 -2.05 -25.13 3.08
C ALA A 226 -2.06 -26.48 2.32
N PRO A 227 -1.20 -27.44 2.72
CA PRO A 227 -1.30 -28.82 2.25
C PRO A 227 -2.75 -29.34 2.34
N GLY A 228 -3.16 -30.19 1.38
CA GLY A 228 -4.53 -30.71 1.34
C GLY A 228 -5.59 -29.74 0.78
N ARG A 229 -5.17 -28.64 0.11
CA ARG A 229 -6.05 -27.62 -0.51
C ARG A 229 -6.85 -26.77 0.48
N ASN A 230 -6.45 -26.73 1.75
CA ASN A 230 -7.06 -25.85 2.73
C ASN A 230 -6.72 -24.38 2.45
N HIS A 231 -7.72 -23.51 2.44
CA HIS A 231 -7.56 -22.07 2.22
C HIS A 231 -7.48 -21.38 3.58
N MET A 232 -6.42 -20.62 3.80
CA MET A 232 -6.12 -19.99 5.08
C MET A 232 -5.66 -18.55 4.88
N ILE A 233 -5.64 -17.77 5.96
CA ILE A 233 -4.93 -16.49 6.03
C ILE A 233 -3.76 -16.70 6.98
N GLY A 234 -2.55 -16.55 6.45
CA GLY A 234 -1.33 -16.49 7.25
C GLY A 234 -1.20 -15.11 7.87
N CYS A 235 -1.02 -15.09 9.18
CA CYS A 235 -0.89 -13.88 9.98
C CYS A 235 0.53 -13.88 10.56
N PHE A 236 1.41 -13.06 10.00
CA PHE A 236 2.78 -12.93 10.48
C PHE A 236 2.90 -11.69 11.36
N HIS A 237 3.15 -11.90 12.66
CA HIS A 237 3.37 -10.82 13.61
C HIS A 237 4.78 -10.25 13.39
N VAL A 238 4.88 -9.01 12.91
CA VAL A 238 6.14 -8.41 12.44
C VAL A 238 7.17 -8.32 13.56
N ARG A 239 6.76 -7.93 14.77
CA ARG A 239 7.65 -7.80 15.92
C ARG A 239 8.22 -9.14 16.37
N SER A 240 7.34 -10.07 16.75
CA SER A 240 7.72 -11.38 17.30
C SER A 240 8.12 -12.42 16.25
N GLU A 241 7.79 -12.15 14.99
CA GLU A 241 8.08 -12.97 13.81
C GLU A 241 7.52 -14.38 13.90
N LYS A 242 6.33 -14.45 14.50
CA LYS A 242 5.57 -15.68 14.68
C LYS A 242 4.41 -15.70 13.71
N PHE A 243 4.10 -16.90 13.25
CA PHE A 243 2.94 -17.15 12.40
C PHE A 243 1.78 -17.66 13.22
N THR A 244 0.60 -17.13 12.93
CA THR A 244 -0.70 -17.70 13.27
C THR A 244 -1.51 -17.86 11.98
N PHE A 245 -2.57 -18.68 12.02
CA PHE A 245 -3.34 -19.00 10.82
C PHE A 245 -4.83 -19.01 11.09
N ILE A 246 -5.59 -18.45 10.14
CA ILE A 246 -7.05 -18.42 10.19
C ILE A 246 -7.57 -19.31 9.07
N LYS A 247 -8.44 -20.25 9.40
CA LYS A 247 -9.12 -21.07 8.39
C LYS A 247 -10.18 -20.22 7.68
N VAL A 248 -10.18 -20.26 6.34
CA VAL A 248 -11.17 -19.53 5.54
C VAL A 248 -12.32 -20.48 5.23
N LYS A 249 -13.55 -20.09 5.62
CA LYS A 249 -14.77 -20.83 5.25
C LYS A 249 -14.92 -20.87 3.73
N THR A 250 -15.42 -21.98 3.18
CA THR A 250 -15.54 -22.19 1.72
C THR A 250 -16.28 -21.06 1.01
N THR A 251 -17.32 -20.51 1.63
CA THR A 251 -18.11 -19.37 1.14
C THR A 251 -17.30 -18.09 0.97
N PHE A 252 -16.22 -17.92 1.72
CA PHE A 252 -15.40 -16.70 1.73
C PHE A 252 -14.09 -16.81 0.93
N ILE A 253 -13.77 -17.99 0.38
CA ILE A 253 -12.53 -18.20 -0.37
C ILE A 253 -12.39 -17.19 -1.51
N LYS A 254 -13.45 -16.97 -2.30
CA LYS A 254 -13.40 -16.01 -3.41
C LYS A 254 -13.12 -14.60 -2.91
N ALA A 255 -13.82 -14.16 -1.86
CA ALA A 255 -13.63 -12.84 -1.27
C ALA A 255 -12.19 -12.63 -0.77
N VAL A 256 -11.64 -13.60 -0.03
CA VAL A 256 -10.30 -13.48 0.56
C VAL A 256 -9.18 -13.55 -0.50
N PHE A 257 -9.31 -14.40 -1.52
CA PHE A 257 -8.23 -14.65 -2.49
C PHE A 257 -8.28 -13.76 -3.75
N HIS A 258 -9.46 -13.21 -4.07
CA HIS A 258 -9.68 -12.42 -5.29
C HIS A 258 -10.14 -10.98 -5.03
N GLY A 259 -10.58 -10.67 -3.81
CA GLY A 259 -10.95 -9.32 -3.40
C GLY A 259 -9.78 -8.40 -3.10
N THR A 260 -10.11 -7.17 -2.72
CA THR A 260 -9.14 -6.21 -2.19
C THR A 260 -9.13 -6.33 -0.67
N LEU A 261 -8.00 -6.79 -0.11
CA LEU A 261 -7.79 -6.74 1.35
C LEU A 261 -7.61 -5.29 1.79
N ILE A 262 -8.28 -4.93 2.88
CA ILE A 262 -8.28 -3.57 3.42
C ILE A 262 -8.09 -3.57 4.93
N ASN A 263 -7.57 -2.47 5.45
CA ASN A 263 -7.64 -2.15 6.86
C ASN A 263 -8.99 -1.48 7.12
N TYR A 264 -9.90 -2.16 7.81
CA TYR A 264 -11.19 -1.62 8.21
C TYR A 264 -11.18 -1.40 9.73
N ASN A 265 -10.89 -0.16 10.14
CA ASN A 265 -10.81 0.24 11.56
C ASN A 265 -9.91 -0.68 12.41
N GLY A 266 -8.73 -1.04 11.90
CA GLY A 266 -7.77 -1.92 12.57
C GLY A 266 -8.06 -3.41 12.40
N LYS A 267 -9.17 -3.79 11.76
CA LYS A 267 -9.54 -5.17 11.46
C LYS A 267 -9.27 -5.51 10.00
N LEU A 268 -9.02 -6.79 9.72
CA LEU A 268 -8.86 -7.27 8.35
C LEU A 268 -10.22 -7.30 7.65
N GLY A 269 -10.34 -6.53 6.57
CA GLY A 269 -11.49 -6.55 5.67
C GLY A 269 -11.13 -7.09 4.28
N SER A 270 -12.12 -7.58 3.55
CA SER A 270 -12.02 -7.82 2.10
C SER A 270 -13.23 -7.26 1.37
N LEU A 271 -12.98 -6.51 0.30
CA LEU A 271 -13.98 -5.93 -0.59
C LEU A 271 -14.08 -6.70 -1.91
N VAL A 272 -15.31 -7.04 -2.29
CA VAL A 272 -15.62 -7.67 -3.59
C VAL A 272 -16.93 -7.18 -4.19
N SER A 273 -16.97 -7.08 -5.53
CA SER A 273 -18.19 -7.01 -6.35
C SER A 273 -18.27 -8.29 -7.18
N GLY A 274 -19.36 -9.06 -7.05
CA GLY A 274 -19.52 -10.32 -7.80
C GLY A 274 -18.39 -11.34 -7.61
N GLY A 275 -17.69 -11.32 -6.46
CA GLY A 275 -16.52 -12.16 -6.19
C GLY A 275 -15.21 -11.68 -6.82
N SER A 276 -15.18 -10.47 -7.39
CA SER A 276 -14.01 -9.81 -7.96
C SER A 276 -13.66 -8.54 -7.19
N ARG A 277 -12.38 -8.14 -7.18
CA ARG A 277 -11.95 -6.82 -6.70
C ARG A 277 -12.27 -5.66 -7.65
N PHE A 278 -12.91 -5.97 -8.78
CA PHE A 278 -13.32 -5.00 -9.79
C PHE A 278 -14.84 -4.93 -9.84
N ALA A 279 -15.34 -3.71 -10.06
CA ALA A 279 -16.74 -3.42 -10.33
C ALA A 279 -16.85 -2.74 -11.69
N ASP A 280 -17.92 -3.04 -12.42
CA ASP A 280 -18.24 -2.49 -13.73
C ASP A 280 -19.68 -1.95 -13.74
N GLY A 281 -20.17 -1.49 -14.88
CA GLY A 281 -21.54 -0.98 -15.02
C GLY A 281 -22.64 -2.02 -14.76
N ALA A 282 -22.32 -3.32 -14.76
CA ALA A 282 -23.27 -4.38 -14.44
C ALA A 282 -23.35 -4.66 -12.93
N SER A 283 -22.36 -4.21 -12.16
CA SER A 283 -22.31 -4.39 -10.72
C SER A 283 -23.48 -3.71 -10.01
N ARG A 284 -24.15 -4.45 -9.11
CA ARG A 284 -25.35 -3.99 -8.37
C ARG A 284 -25.10 -3.79 -6.89
N SER A 285 -24.09 -4.44 -6.35
CA SER A 285 -23.69 -4.32 -4.96
C SER A 285 -22.23 -4.70 -4.83
N PHE A 286 -21.66 -4.37 -3.69
CA PHE A 286 -20.41 -4.96 -3.23
C PHE A 286 -20.61 -5.48 -1.81
N GLN A 287 -19.70 -6.37 -1.43
CA GLN A 287 -19.68 -7.03 -0.15
C GLN A 287 -18.39 -6.68 0.58
N LEU A 288 -18.53 -6.27 1.83
CA LEU A 288 -17.44 -6.13 2.79
C LEU A 288 -17.50 -7.32 3.74
N LEU A 289 -16.45 -8.13 3.72
CA LEU A 289 -16.22 -9.19 4.68
C LEU A 289 -15.22 -8.69 5.73
N VAL A 290 -15.57 -8.67 7.02
CA VAL A 290 -14.68 -8.26 8.10
C VAL A 290 -14.45 -9.43 9.05
N ILE A 291 -13.18 -9.68 9.37
CA ILE A 291 -12.79 -10.62 10.41
C ILE A 291 -12.88 -9.89 11.75
N GLY A 292 -13.79 -10.33 12.61
CA GLY A 292 -14.09 -9.71 13.90
C GLY A 292 -13.03 -10.01 14.95
N ASP A 293 -13.15 -11.17 15.58
CA ASP A 293 -12.23 -11.67 16.61
C ASP A 293 -11.40 -12.83 16.02
N PHE A 294 -10.07 -12.73 16.15
CA PHE A 294 -9.14 -13.75 15.67
C PHE A 294 -9.27 -15.07 16.40
N GLU A 295 -9.56 -15.04 17.70
CA GLU A 295 -9.69 -16.23 18.54
C GLU A 295 -11.02 -16.94 18.29
N LYS A 296 -12.10 -16.16 18.12
CA LYS A 296 -13.45 -16.70 17.88
C LYS A 296 -13.74 -16.99 16.41
N GLN A 297 -12.88 -16.54 15.49
CA GLN A 297 -13.06 -16.66 14.03
C GLN A 297 -14.44 -16.19 13.55
N GLU A 298 -14.92 -15.09 14.13
CA GLU A 298 -16.21 -14.50 13.76
C GLU A 298 -16.06 -13.67 12.48
N TRP A 299 -16.86 -14.00 11.48
CA TRP A 299 -16.88 -13.29 10.19
C TRP A 299 -18.19 -12.51 10.10
N SER A 300 -18.09 -11.22 9.82
CA SER A 300 -19.25 -10.37 9.54
C SER A 300 -19.26 -9.99 8.06
N THR A 301 -20.44 -10.06 7.45
CA THR A 301 -20.64 -9.78 6.03
C THR A 301 -21.61 -8.61 5.91
N HIS A 302 -21.18 -7.54 5.26
CA HIS A 302 -22.00 -6.36 4.99
C HIS A 302 -22.18 -6.23 3.48
N ASN A 303 -23.43 -6.17 3.03
CA ASN A 303 -23.77 -6.01 1.63
C ASN A 303 -24.30 -4.60 1.41
N TYR A 304 -23.72 -3.91 0.45
CA TYR A 304 -24.07 -2.53 0.14
C TYR A 304 -24.50 -2.43 -1.31
N VAL A 305 -25.72 -1.94 -1.52
CA VAL A 305 -26.32 -1.79 -2.84
C VAL A 305 -25.77 -0.53 -3.49
N LEU A 306 -25.36 -0.65 -4.75
CA LEU A 306 -24.93 0.48 -5.57
C LEU A 306 -26.16 1.23 -6.11
N PRO A 307 -26.08 2.55 -6.36
CA PRO A 307 -27.22 3.32 -6.85
C PRO A 307 -27.78 2.78 -8.17
N ARG A 308 -29.09 2.94 -8.40
CA ARG A 308 -29.76 2.46 -9.63
C ARG A 308 -29.11 3.00 -10.91
N LEU A 309 -28.61 4.24 -10.86
CA LEU A 309 -27.94 4.92 -11.97
C LEU A 309 -26.44 4.56 -12.12
N TRP A 310 -25.92 3.58 -11.35
CA TRP A 310 -24.51 3.18 -11.39
C TRP A 310 -24.01 2.91 -12.81
N LYS A 311 -24.75 2.13 -13.60
CA LYS A 311 -24.41 1.83 -15.01
C LYS A 311 -24.23 3.09 -15.84
N ASN A 312 -25.08 4.09 -15.65
CA ASN A 312 -25.03 5.36 -16.38
C ASN A 312 -23.83 6.22 -15.92
N LEU A 313 -23.44 6.11 -14.65
CA LEU A 313 -22.35 6.86 -14.06
C LEU A 313 -20.97 6.32 -14.47
N VAL A 314 -20.80 5.00 -14.45
CA VAL A 314 -19.51 4.35 -14.75
C VAL A 314 -19.38 3.96 -16.22
N GLY A 315 -20.49 3.82 -16.95
CA GLY A 315 -20.50 3.41 -18.34
C GLY A 315 -19.84 2.05 -18.54
N ARG A 316 -18.79 2.02 -19.38
CA ARG A 316 -17.97 0.83 -19.66
C ARG A 316 -16.71 0.73 -18.80
N ALA A 317 -16.51 1.63 -17.84
CA ALA A 317 -15.32 1.63 -17.00
C ALA A 317 -15.29 0.39 -16.10
N VAL A 318 -14.11 -0.23 -16.00
CA VAL A 318 -13.82 -1.27 -15.00
C VAL A 318 -13.07 -0.61 -13.86
N LEU A 319 -13.74 -0.50 -12.72
CA LEU A 319 -13.25 0.19 -11.54
C LEU A 319 -12.66 -0.81 -10.56
N ARG A 320 -11.52 -0.49 -9.97
CA ARG A 320 -10.94 -1.27 -8.88
C ARG A 320 -11.48 -0.78 -7.54
N LEU A 321 -11.97 -1.69 -6.71
CA LEU A 321 -12.28 -1.43 -5.30
C LEU A 321 -10.96 -1.19 -4.56
N VAL A 322 -10.76 0.00 -4.01
CA VAL A 322 -9.51 0.38 -3.31
C VAL A 322 -9.65 0.18 -1.81
N GLY A 323 -10.74 0.66 -1.21
CA GLY A 323 -10.97 0.56 0.23
C GLY A 323 -11.92 1.63 0.76
N PHE A 324 -11.89 1.83 2.07
CA PHE A 324 -12.65 2.86 2.77
C PHE A 324 -11.79 4.06 3.12
N VAL A 325 -12.38 5.24 3.00
CA VAL A 325 -11.93 6.48 3.63
C VAL A 325 -12.92 6.81 4.74
N GLY A 326 -12.40 6.95 5.96
CA GLY A 326 -13.26 6.96 7.15
C GLY A 326 -14.09 5.67 7.26
N THR A 327 -15.32 5.80 7.74
CA THR A 327 -16.24 4.66 7.93
C THR A 327 -17.24 4.48 6.79
N ASN A 328 -17.49 5.55 6.04
CA ASN A 328 -18.69 5.66 5.20
C ASN A 328 -18.38 5.85 3.72
N GLU A 329 -17.13 6.07 3.34
CA GLU A 329 -16.79 6.40 1.95
C GLU A 329 -15.95 5.31 1.31
N ILE A 330 -16.43 4.81 0.19
CA ILE A 330 -15.75 3.75 -0.55
C ILE A 330 -15.13 4.32 -1.78
N VAL A 331 -13.87 3.98 -1.98
CA VAL A 331 -13.06 4.49 -3.07
C VAL A 331 -12.95 3.44 -4.15
N PHE A 332 -13.33 3.85 -5.36
CA PHE A 332 -13.14 3.14 -6.60
C PHE A 332 -12.13 3.90 -7.45
N SER A 333 -11.15 3.20 -8.02
CA SER A 333 -10.12 3.81 -8.88
C SER A 333 -10.21 3.31 -10.31
N HIS A 334 -9.99 4.23 -11.24
CA HIS A 334 -9.77 4.01 -12.66
C HIS A 334 -8.54 4.83 -13.10
N PRO A 335 -7.83 4.46 -14.18
CA PRO A 335 -6.71 5.23 -14.71
C PRO A 335 -6.93 6.76 -14.81
N SER A 336 -8.13 7.20 -15.17
CA SER A 336 -8.49 8.61 -15.42
C SER A 336 -9.43 9.22 -14.38
N GLN A 337 -9.88 8.47 -13.37
CA GLN A 337 -10.86 8.98 -12.40
C GLN A 337 -10.84 8.21 -11.09
N VAL A 338 -11.23 8.88 -10.00
CA VAL A 338 -11.59 8.27 -8.72
C VAL A 338 -13.07 8.50 -8.48
N ILE A 339 -13.76 7.50 -7.94
CA ILE A 339 -15.15 7.61 -7.53
C ILE A 339 -15.22 7.32 -6.03
N TYR A 340 -15.80 8.23 -5.27
CA TYR A 340 -16.15 8.09 -3.87
C TYR A 340 -17.64 7.81 -3.77
N TYR A 341 -18.01 6.74 -3.08
CA TYR A 341 -19.41 6.42 -2.79
C TYR A 341 -19.63 6.46 -1.28
N ASN A 342 -20.46 7.39 -0.83
CA ASN A 342 -20.86 7.47 0.57
C ASN A 342 -22.03 6.49 0.81
N ILE A 343 -21.83 5.48 1.66
CA ILE A 343 -22.82 4.41 1.87
C ILE A 343 -24.04 4.85 2.68
N GLU A 344 -23.90 5.86 3.54
CA GLU A 344 -25.01 6.38 4.37
C GLU A 344 -25.86 7.35 3.58
N LYS A 345 -25.23 8.38 2.99
CA LYS A 345 -25.89 9.42 2.19
C LYS A 345 -26.30 8.92 0.81
N ARG A 346 -25.75 7.79 0.37
CA ARG A 346 -25.89 7.22 -1.00
C ARG A 346 -25.50 8.20 -2.09
N THR A 347 -24.59 9.13 -1.78
CA THR A 347 -24.06 10.12 -2.73
C THR A 347 -22.82 9.57 -3.42
N ILE A 348 -22.60 10.03 -4.64
CA ILE A 348 -21.40 9.71 -5.42
C ILE A 348 -20.67 10.99 -5.75
N LEU A 349 -19.38 11.03 -5.47
CA LEU A 349 -18.45 12.04 -5.96
C LEU A 349 -17.52 11.39 -6.98
N LYS A 350 -17.48 11.95 -8.19
CA LYS A 350 -16.55 11.52 -9.24
C LYS A 350 -15.53 12.61 -9.46
N VAL A 351 -14.25 12.23 -9.39
CA VAL A 351 -13.11 13.12 -9.56
C VAL A 351 -12.32 12.67 -10.77
N ALA A 352 -12.33 13.46 -11.84
CA ALA A 352 -11.47 13.23 -13.00
C ALA A 352 -10.02 13.59 -12.66
N ILE A 353 -9.07 12.81 -13.16
CA ILE A 353 -7.64 12.96 -12.89
C ILE A 353 -6.95 13.53 -14.12
N GLN A 354 -6.35 14.72 -14.00
CA GLN A 354 -5.54 15.31 -15.06
C GLN A 354 -4.08 14.84 -14.96
N GLY A 355 -3.48 14.41 -16.07
CA GLY A 355 -2.05 14.03 -16.14
C GLY A 355 -1.78 12.52 -16.11
N ALA A 356 -2.80 11.70 -15.92
CA ALA A 356 -2.72 10.23 -15.99
C ALA A 356 -3.03 9.64 -17.38
N GLU A 357 -3.53 10.46 -18.31
CA GLU A 357 -4.12 10.04 -19.58
C GLU A 357 -3.11 9.82 -20.71
N ALA A 358 -1.80 9.92 -20.45
CA ALA A 358 -0.84 9.73 -21.52
C ALA A 358 -0.83 8.26 -21.99
N PRO A 359 -0.93 7.98 -23.30
CA PRO A 359 -1.10 6.63 -23.85
C PRO A 359 0.05 5.65 -23.49
N GLN A 360 1.19 6.17 -23.03
CA GLN A 360 2.31 5.38 -22.53
C GLN A 360 2.18 4.88 -21.07
N TYR A 361 1.13 5.23 -20.34
CA TYR A 361 0.92 4.82 -18.94
C TYR A 361 -0.05 3.65 -18.81
N ASN A 362 0.44 2.54 -18.26
CA ASN A 362 -0.38 1.42 -17.83
C ASN A 362 -0.68 1.54 -16.34
N PHE A 363 -1.94 1.81 -15.98
CA PHE A 363 -2.36 1.86 -14.57
C PHE A 363 -2.11 0.52 -13.87
N VAL A 364 -1.51 0.57 -12.67
CA VAL A 364 -1.16 -0.63 -11.91
C VAL A 364 -2.05 -0.78 -10.68
N ILE A 365 -2.03 0.23 -9.79
CA ILE A 365 -2.71 0.16 -8.49
C ILE A 365 -2.86 1.56 -7.88
N THR A 366 -3.90 1.72 -7.06
CA THR A 366 -4.07 2.85 -6.15
C THR A 366 -3.96 2.36 -4.70
N PHE A 367 -3.33 3.15 -3.84
CA PHE A 367 -3.32 2.95 -2.39
C PHE A 367 -4.00 4.13 -1.68
N LEU A 368 -4.75 3.84 -0.63
CA LEU A 368 -5.28 4.83 0.31
C LEU A 368 -4.24 5.14 1.38
N ASN A 369 -4.44 6.27 2.07
CA ASN A 369 -3.69 6.61 3.27
C ASN A 369 -2.17 6.64 3.05
N HIS A 370 -1.73 7.05 1.85
CA HIS A 370 -0.31 7.26 1.60
C HIS A 370 0.13 8.52 2.34
N MET A 371 1.08 8.33 3.26
CA MET A 371 1.72 9.42 3.97
C MET A 371 2.96 9.82 3.19
N GLU A 372 2.99 11.08 2.75
CA GLU A 372 4.22 11.66 2.22
C GLU A 372 5.13 12.03 3.39
N ASP A 373 6.07 11.14 3.71
CA ASP A 373 6.96 11.27 4.87
C ASP A 373 8.44 11.11 4.44
N LEU A 374 9.35 11.76 5.16
CA LEU A 374 10.80 11.59 5.04
C LEU A 374 11.27 10.32 5.74
N LYS A 375 10.38 9.60 6.43
CA LYS A 375 10.70 8.35 7.13
C LYS A 375 11.67 7.48 6.34
N PHE A 376 12.68 7.02 7.08
CA PHE A 376 13.65 6.03 6.65
C PHE A 376 14.66 6.44 5.56
N THR A 377 14.99 7.73 5.41
CA THR A 377 16.19 8.14 4.67
C THR A 377 17.47 7.44 5.12
N HIS A 378 17.54 7.00 6.38
CA HIS A 378 18.65 6.21 6.92
C HIS A 378 18.63 4.72 6.54
N ALA A 379 17.49 4.09 6.19
CA ALA A 379 17.52 2.71 5.65
C ALA A 379 17.98 2.63 4.19
N PHE A 380 18.05 3.78 3.50
CA PHE A 380 18.59 3.88 2.15
C PHE A 380 20.09 4.25 2.15
N LYS A 381 20.68 4.53 3.31
CA LYS A 381 22.13 4.71 3.50
C LYS A 381 22.72 3.35 3.82
#